data_AF-A0A452HCY4-F1
#
_entry.id   AF-A0A452HCY4-F1
#
_cell.length_a   1.000
_cell.length_b   1.000
_cell.length_c   1.000
_cell.angle_alpha   90.00
_cell.angle_beta   90.00
_cell.angle_gamma   90.00
#
_symmetry.space_group_name_H-M   'P 1'
#
loop_
_entity.id
_entity.type
_entity.pdbx_description
1 polymer ?
#
loop_
_entity_poly.entity_id
_entity_poly.type
_entity_poly.pdbx_seq_one_letter_code
_entity_poly.pdbx_strand_id
1 'polypeptide(L)'
;MMIKENSLRRDPDLRGELAFLARGCDFVLPSRIKKRQKSFQQAQVQNKQEKKPGTPSPVPLKSAVSPRPLVTVNKVLIKAPVSINIPRFYFPKGLPSVCNNHEETIARIEASFTEFEDERANIYEMGKIAKVCGCPLYWKAPMFNAAGGERTGFVSVHSFVAMWRQLLQSCHDDAAKFLYLLAKSSCNYLEQEDFIPLLQDVVETHPGLTFLKDAPEFHSRYITTVIQRIFYMVNRSWSGKITLTEMRKSNFLQTLALLEEEDDINQITDYFSYEHFYVIYCKFWELDTDHDLYISQKDLARYNDQALSTRIIERIFSGAVVRGNEAQKEGQLSYADFVWFLIAEEDKRSPTSIEYWFRCLDLDGDGVLSMYELEYFYEEQCERMEAMGIEPLPFHDLLCQMLDLVKPDGDGRVMLRDLKRCRMAHVFYNTFFNLEKYLDNEQRDPFAIQKDVENDGPEPSDWDRYAAEEYELLVAEESGNEQLQEGSFEEDYETDELLTPSETADKSDKLVISDLSS
;
A
#
# COMPACT_ATOMS: atom_id res chain seq x y z
N MET A 1 23.76 15.78 -34.88
CA MET A 1 23.61 14.39 -35.35
C MET A 1 22.61 13.75 -34.40
N MET A 2 21.34 13.64 -34.84
CA MET A 2 20.22 13.18 -34.01
C MET A 2 20.41 11.70 -33.64
N ILE A 3 20.40 11.40 -32.34
CA ILE A 3 20.43 10.04 -31.80
C ILE A 3 18.97 9.64 -31.56
N LYS A 4 18.55 8.58 -32.25
CA LYS A 4 17.20 8.01 -32.21
C LYS A 4 16.94 7.36 -30.85
N GLU A 5 15.81 7.71 -30.26
CA GLU A 5 15.07 6.89 -29.31
C GLU A 5 14.82 5.50 -29.92
N ASN A 6 15.16 4.45 -29.18
CA ASN A 6 14.74 3.08 -29.47
C ASN A 6 14.20 2.49 -28.17
N SER A 7 12.92 2.74 -27.94
CA SER A 7 12.08 2.17 -26.90
C SER A 7 11.29 0.97 -27.45
N LEU A 8 10.92 0.02 -26.57
CA LEU A 8 9.72 -0.85 -26.64
C LEU A 8 9.60 -2.03 -27.64
N ARG A 9 10.68 -2.65 -28.18
CA ARG A 9 10.48 -3.62 -29.29
C ARG A 9 10.72 -5.12 -29.10
N ARG A 10 11.06 -5.68 -27.93
CA ARG A 10 11.44 -7.11 -27.88
C ARG A 10 11.08 -7.92 -26.63
N ASP A 11 9.82 -7.90 -26.20
CA ASP A 11 9.25 -9.14 -25.64
C ASP A 11 7.74 -9.29 -25.95
N PRO A 12 7.36 -10.13 -26.94
CA PRO A 12 5.98 -10.31 -27.36
C PRO A 12 5.14 -11.22 -26.45
N ASP A 13 5.74 -12.06 -25.60
CA ASP A 13 4.99 -13.04 -24.79
C ASP A 13 4.38 -12.39 -23.53
N LEU A 14 5.12 -11.51 -22.83
CA LEU A 14 4.62 -10.79 -21.65
C LEU A 14 3.59 -9.69 -21.97
N ARG A 15 3.69 -9.04 -23.14
CA ARG A 15 2.67 -8.08 -23.61
C ARG A 15 1.33 -8.78 -23.89
N GLY A 16 1.38 -10.03 -24.36
CA GLY A 16 0.21 -10.86 -24.54
C GLY A 16 -0.46 -11.23 -23.21
N GLU A 17 0.33 -11.52 -22.17
CA GLU A 17 -0.16 -11.84 -20.83
C GLU A 17 -0.72 -10.62 -20.09
N LEU A 18 -0.06 -9.46 -20.16
CA LEU A 18 -0.57 -8.19 -19.63
C LEU A 18 -1.91 -7.81 -20.29
N ALA A 19 -1.98 -7.88 -21.62
CA ALA A 19 -3.21 -7.62 -22.37
C ALA A 19 -4.29 -8.70 -22.13
N PHE A 20 -3.92 -9.94 -21.78
CA PHE A 20 -4.86 -10.99 -21.41
C PHE A 20 -5.45 -10.76 -20.01
N LEU A 21 -4.64 -10.30 -19.06
CA LEU A 21 -5.07 -9.92 -17.71
C LEU A 21 -5.95 -8.66 -17.71
N ALA A 22 -5.63 -7.67 -18.56
CA ALA A 22 -6.47 -6.49 -18.78
C ALA A 22 -7.83 -6.85 -19.39
N ARG A 23 -7.89 -7.78 -20.36
CA ARG A 23 -9.15 -8.32 -20.91
C ARG A 23 -9.98 -9.10 -19.90
N GLY A 24 -9.35 -9.69 -18.87
CA GLY A 24 -10.04 -10.25 -17.71
C GLY A 24 -10.72 -9.18 -16.84
N CYS A 25 -10.21 -7.95 -16.87
CA CYS A 25 -10.75 -6.79 -16.14
C CYS A 25 -11.89 -6.08 -16.90
N ASP A 26 -12.08 -6.32 -18.21
CA ASP A 26 -13.13 -5.70 -19.03
C ASP A 26 -14.56 -6.02 -18.57
N PHE A 27 -14.76 -7.10 -17.80
CA PHE A 27 -16.06 -7.39 -17.18
C PHE A 27 -16.41 -6.45 -16.02
N VAL A 28 -15.47 -5.63 -15.54
CA VAL A 28 -15.65 -4.71 -14.39
C VAL A 28 -15.78 -3.24 -14.82
N LEU A 29 -15.36 -2.85 -16.03
CA LEU A 29 -15.30 -1.46 -16.50
C LEU A 29 -15.99 -1.27 -17.87
N PRO A 30 -17.34 -1.09 -17.91
CA PRO A 30 -17.87 0.27 -18.15
C PRO A 30 -19.24 0.57 -17.50
N SER A 31 -19.73 -0.26 -16.57
CA SER A 31 -21.09 -0.11 -16.00
C SER A 31 -21.16 0.50 -14.60
N ARG A 32 -20.07 0.47 -13.81
CA ARG A 32 -20.07 0.90 -12.40
C ARG A 32 -19.66 2.36 -12.19
N ILE A 33 -18.77 2.92 -13.02
CA ILE A 33 -18.36 4.33 -12.95
C ILE A 33 -19.52 5.29 -13.23
N LYS A 34 -20.36 4.98 -14.23
CA LYS A 34 -21.62 5.73 -14.49
C LYS A 34 -22.64 5.58 -13.35
N LYS A 35 -22.58 4.51 -12.56
CA LYS A 35 -23.48 4.25 -11.43
C LYS A 35 -23.02 4.98 -10.16
N ARG A 36 -21.70 5.10 -9.94
CA ARG A 36 -21.09 5.92 -8.87
C ARG A 36 -21.35 7.42 -9.08
N GLN A 37 -21.22 7.93 -10.30
CA GLN A 37 -21.53 9.34 -10.60
C GLN A 37 -23.03 9.68 -10.45
N LYS A 38 -23.94 8.77 -10.85
CA LYS A 38 -25.40 8.99 -10.72
C LYS A 38 -25.92 8.85 -9.29
N SER A 39 -25.36 7.93 -8.50
CA SER A 39 -25.75 7.75 -7.08
C SER A 39 -25.27 8.92 -6.21
N PHE A 40 -24.08 9.47 -6.49
CA PHE A 40 -23.59 10.69 -5.81
C PHE A 40 -24.42 11.94 -6.15
N GLN A 41 -24.85 12.11 -7.41
CA GLN A 41 -25.70 13.25 -7.78
C GLN A 41 -27.14 13.14 -7.23
N GLN A 42 -27.69 11.93 -7.07
CA GLN A 42 -29.03 11.75 -6.51
C GLN A 42 -29.08 11.95 -4.98
N ALA A 43 -28.00 11.62 -4.25
CA ALA A 43 -27.91 11.84 -2.81
C ALA A 43 -27.83 13.34 -2.41
N GLN A 44 -27.31 14.21 -3.28
CA GLN A 44 -27.24 15.66 -3.02
C GLN A 44 -28.56 16.41 -3.28
N VAL A 45 -29.47 15.85 -4.08
CA VAL A 45 -30.73 16.54 -4.43
C VAL A 45 -31.85 16.27 -3.41
N GLN A 46 -31.80 15.15 -2.67
CA GLN A 46 -32.86 14.80 -1.70
C GLN A 46 -32.72 15.46 -0.32
N ASN A 47 -31.57 16.03 0.04
CA ASN A 47 -31.36 16.65 1.36
C ASN A 47 -31.64 18.17 1.41
N LYS A 48 -32.27 18.72 0.38
CA LYS A 48 -32.56 20.16 0.27
C LYS A 48 -34.06 20.48 0.33
N GLN A 49 -34.80 19.89 1.27
CA GLN A 49 -36.09 20.45 1.71
C GLN A 49 -36.51 19.84 3.05
N GLU A 50 -36.19 20.56 4.14
CA GLU A 50 -37.10 20.87 5.26
C GLU A 50 -36.29 21.41 6.46
N LYS A 51 -36.50 22.69 6.80
CA LYS A 51 -35.99 23.28 8.05
C LYS A 51 -36.88 24.44 8.51
N LYS A 52 -37.39 24.36 9.75
CA LYS A 52 -37.54 25.43 10.80
C LYS A 52 -38.50 24.96 11.93
N PRO A 53 -38.53 25.57 13.15
CA PRO A 53 -37.44 25.97 14.06
C PRO A 53 -37.73 25.76 15.60
N GLY A 54 -36.70 25.83 16.46
CA GLY A 54 -36.75 26.39 17.85
C GLY A 54 -36.73 25.42 19.05
N THR A 55 -35.60 25.31 19.80
CA THR A 55 -35.22 25.95 21.12
C THR A 55 -35.52 25.11 22.39
N PRO A 56 -34.84 25.29 23.55
CA PRO A 56 -33.39 25.27 23.86
C PRO A 56 -33.01 24.37 25.08
N SER A 57 -31.71 24.12 25.31
CA SER A 57 -31.15 23.32 26.43
C SER A 57 -30.80 24.14 27.70
N PRO A 58 -30.71 23.53 28.91
CA PRO A 58 -30.42 24.23 30.16
C PRO A 58 -28.94 24.21 30.61
N VAL A 59 -28.63 25.16 31.49
CA VAL A 59 -27.32 25.60 32.02
C VAL A 59 -26.87 24.79 33.25
N PRO A 60 -25.55 24.65 33.57
CA PRO A 60 -25.08 23.99 34.79
C PRO A 60 -24.88 24.95 35.99
N LEU A 61 -25.28 24.49 37.18
CA LEU A 61 -25.14 25.18 38.46
C LEU A 61 -23.80 24.86 39.15
N LYS A 62 -23.04 25.91 39.50
CA LYS A 62 -21.90 25.88 40.44
C LYS A 62 -22.42 26.03 41.87
N SER A 63 -21.89 25.25 42.82
CA SER A 63 -22.09 25.51 44.25
C SER A 63 -20.76 25.80 44.93
N ALA A 64 -20.74 26.90 45.69
CA ALA A 64 -19.63 27.35 46.52
C ALA A 64 -19.89 26.95 47.98
N VAL A 65 -18.86 26.53 48.70
CA VAL A 65 -18.92 26.22 50.14
C VAL A 65 -17.92 27.12 50.88
N SER A 66 -18.40 27.81 51.92
CA SER A 66 -17.61 28.64 52.84
C SER A 66 -17.16 27.85 54.10
N PRO A 67 -16.11 28.31 54.82
CA PRO A 67 -15.36 27.50 55.78
C PRO A 67 -15.75 27.75 57.25
N ARG A 68 -15.51 26.75 58.12
CA ARG A 68 -15.49 26.86 59.60
C ARG A 68 -14.55 25.79 60.22
N PRO A 69 -14.08 25.97 61.47
CA PRO A 69 -12.65 26.17 61.75
C PRO A 69 -11.92 24.99 62.41
N LEU A 70 -10.60 25.15 62.46
CA LEU A 70 -9.57 24.28 63.05
C LEU A 70 -9.79 23.95 64.54
N VAL A 71 -9.58 22.67 64.88
CA VAL A 71 -9.19 22.23 66.24
C VAL A 71 -8.00 21.28 66.11
N THR A 72 -7.03 21.48 66.99
CA THR A 72 -5.67 20.97 66.92
C THR A 72 -5.45 19.72 67.81
N VAL A 73 -4.48 18.90 67.37
CA VAL A 73 -3.49 18.13 68.16
C VAL A 73 -3.77 16.66 68.58
N ASN A 74 -2.92 15.82 67.98
CA ASN A 74 -2.26 14.58 68.44
C ASN A 74 -3.07 13.29 68.66
N LYS A 75 -2.73 12.26 67.86
CA LYS A 75 -1.75 11.23 68.24
C LYS A 75 -1.42 10.36 67.03
N VAL A 76 -0.11 10.17 66.81
CA VAL A 76 0.46 9.19 65.88
C VAL A 76 -0.08 7.81 66.23
N LEU A 77 -0.87 7.24 65.33
CA LEU A 77 -1.09 5.80 65.25
C LEU A 77 -0.49 5.38 63.91
N ILE A 78 0.67 4.71 63.97
CA ILE A 78 1.24 4.03 62.81
C ILE A 78 0.24 2.93 62.43
N LYS A 79 -0.67 3.25 61.49
CA LYS A 79 -1.50 2.24 60.84
C LYS A 79 -0.59 1.46 59.91
N ALA A 80 -0.56 0.14 60.09
CA ALA A 80 0.03 -0.79 59.13
C ALA A 80 -0.40 -0.41 57.70
N PRO A 81 0.46 -0.56 56.68
CA PRO A 81 0.10 -0.20 55.32
C PRO A 81 -1.14 -1.00 54.94
N VAL A 82 -2.21 -0.29 54.60
CA VAL A 82 -3.40 -0.89 54.01
C VAL A 82 -2.89 -1.62 52.77
N SER A 83 -3.00 -2.96 52.75
CA SER A 83 -2.64 -3.75 51.58
C SER A 83 -3.54 -3.29 50.43
N ILE A 84 -3.02 -2.41 49.57
CA ILE A 84 -3.72 -1.95 48.38
C ILE A 84 -3.81 -3.19 47.49
N ASN A 85 -5.01 -3.74 47.38
CA ASN A 85 -5.29 -4.83 46.45
C ASN A 85 -5.32 -4.23 45.04
N ILE A 86 -4.16 -4.18 44.37
CA ILE A 86 -4.06 -3.80 42.96
C ILE A 86 -4.43 -5.05 42.15
N PRO A 87 -5.59 -5.09 41.46
CA PRO A 87 -5.95 -6.22 40.62
C PRO A 87 -4.90 -6.40 39.52
N ARG A 88 -4.78 -7.62 39.00
CA ARG A 88 -3.97 -7.87 37.81
C ARG A 88 -4.46 -6.96 36.68
N PHE A 89 -3.57 -6.14 36.15
CA PHE A 89 -3.86 -5.20 35.05
C PHE A 89 -3.09 -5.54 33.76
N TYR A 90 -2.08 -6.42 33.85
CA TYR A 90 -1.30 -6.85 32.71
C TYR A 90 -1.73 -8.24 32.23
N PHE A 91 -2.31 -8.27 31.02
CA PHE A 91 -2.82 -9.46 30.35
C PHE A 91 -2.23 -9.56 28.93
N PRO A 92 -1.05 -10.18 28.76
CA PRO A 92 -0.35 -10.20 27.47
C PRO A 92 -1.20 -10.73 26.31
N LYS A 93 -2.00 -11.77 26.57
CA LYS A 93 -2.81 -12.48 25.57
C LYS A 93 -4.29 -12.08 25.58
N GLY A 94 -4.59 -10.89 26.10
CA GLY A 94 -5.96 -10.37 26.21
C GLY A 94 -6.59 -10.67 27.57
N LEU A 95 -7.66 -9.95 27.89
CA LEU A 95 -8.38 -10.12 29.15
C LEU A 95 -9.21 -11.41 29.09
N PRO A 96 -9.02 -12.39 30.00
CA PRO A 96 -9.82 -13.62 29.98
C PRO A 96 -11.31 -13.30 30.15
N SER A 97 -12.13 -13.68 29.17
CA SER A 97 -13.58 -13.54 29.27
C SER A 97 -14.14 -14.59 30.21
N VAL A 98 -14.90 -14.18 31.22
CA VAL A 98 -15.53 -15.08 32.20
C VAL A 98 -16.73 -15.85 31.61
N CYS A 99 -17.23 -15.45 30.43
CA CYS A 99 -18.53 -15.89 29.89
C CYS A 99 -18.45 -16.75 28.61
N ASN A 100 -17.27 -17.14 28.12
CA ASN A 100 -17.20 -17.95 26.89
C ASN A 100 -17.35 -19.44 27.23
N ASN A 101 -18.46 -20.04 26.80
CA ASN A 101 -18.69 -21.48 26.93
C ASN A 101 -17.85 -22.24 25.89
N HIS A 102 -16.56 -22.46 26.19
CA HIS A 102 -15.63 -23.12 25.27
C HIS A 102 -16.14 -24.50 24.82
N GLU A 103 -16.75 -25.25 25.73
CA GLU A 103 -17.31 -26.59 25.43
C GLU A 103 -18.43 -26.55 24.39
N GLU A 104 -19.29 -25.53 24.42
CA GLU A 104 -20.36 -25.38 23.43
C GLU A 104 -19.82 -25.02 22.04
N THR A 105 -18.78 -24.19 21.96
CA THR A 105 -18.10 -23.94 20.69
C THR A 105 -17.43 -25.20 20.17
N ILE A 106 -16.78 -26.00 21.02
CA ILE A 106 -16.20 -27.29 20.61
C ILE A 106 -17.27 -28.27 20.13
N ALA A 107 -18.39 -28.41 20.84
CA ALA A 107 -19.48 -29.29 20.43
C ALA A 107 -20.06 -28.89 19.06
N ARG A 108 -20.18 -27.59 18.77
CA ARG A 108 -20.60 -27.10 17.44
C ARG A 108 -19.58 -27.40 16.34
N ILE A 109 -18.29 -27.30 16.66
CA ILE A 109 -17.21 -27.68 15.74
C ILE A 109 -17.30 -29.17 15.43
N GLU A 110 -17.34 -30.04 16.44
CA GLU A 110 -17.47 -31.49 16.28
C GLU A 110 -18.69 -31.85 15.43
N ALA A 111 -19.85 -31.27 15.72
CA ALA A 111 -21.06 -31.46 14.91
C ALA A 111 -20.87 -31.04 13.45
N SER A 112 -20.15 -29.94 13.18
CA SER A 112 -19.91 -29.47 11.82
C SER A 112 -18.98 -30.40 11.03
N PHE A 113 -18.03 -31.07 11.69
CA PHE A 113 -17.15 -32.05 11.05
C PHE A 113 -17.89 -33.35 10.67
N THR A 114 -19.00 -33.70 11.33
CA THR A 114 -19.80 -34.89 10.97
C THR A 114 -20.47 -34.79 9.60
N GLU A 115 -20.56 -33.58 9.04
CA GLU A 115 -21.10 -33.36 7.70
C GLU A 115 -20.06 -33.56 6.60
N PHE A 116 -18.78 -33.68 6.94
CA PHE A 116 -17.70 -33.88 5.98
C PHE A 116 -17.36 -35.37 5.81
N GLU A 117 -16.84 -35.72 4.64
CA GLU A 117 -16.40 -37.08 4.35
C GLU A 117 -15.27 -37.50 5.32
N ASP A 118 -15.41 -38.68 5.93
CA ASP A 118 -14.48 -39.23 6.93
C ASP A 118 -14.17 -38.30 8.14
N GLU A 119 -15.03 -37.34 8.44
CA GLU A 119 -14.80 -36.29 9.46
C GLU A 119 -13.50 -35.51 9.22
N ARG A 120 -13.19 -35.26 7.93
CA ARG A 120 -12.00 -34.54 7.46
C ARG A 120 -12.43 -33.35 6.62
N ALA A 121 -11.86 -32.19 6.93
CA ALA A 121 -12.07 -30.97 6.18
C ALA A 121 -10.87 -30.67 5.27
N ASN A 122 -11.10 -30.43 3.99
CA ASN A 122 -10.12 -29.79 3.10
C ASN A 122 -10.15 -28.25 3.27
N ILE A 123 -9.22 -27.54 2.61
CA ILE A 123 -9.09 -26.07 2.74
C ILE A 123 -10.37 -25.30 2.34
N TYR A 124 -11.15 -25.79 1.38
CA TYR A 124 -12.38 -25.15 0.94
C TYR A 124 -13.52 -25.32 1.97
N GLU A 125 -13.57 -26.46 2.66
CA GLU A 125 -14.54 -26.74 3.72
C GLU A 125 -14.25 -25.98 5.01
N MET A 126 -12.99 -25.57 5.23
CA MET A 126 -12.57 -24.80 6.40
C MET A 126 -13.26 -23.44 6.51
N GLY A 127 -13.81 -22.89 5.43
CA GLY A 127 -14.63 -21.67 5.50
C GLY A 127 -15.87 -21.85 6.40
N LYS A 128 -16.52 -23.03 6.35
CA LYS A 128 -17.65 -23.35 7.23
C LYS A 128 -17.18 -23.44 8.69
N ILE A 129 -16.03 -24.07 8.93
CA ILE A 129 -15.44 -24.18 10.28
C ILE A 129 -15.05 -22.82 10.85
N ALA A 130 -14.49 -21.92 10.04
CA ALA A 130 -14.18 -20.55 10.46
C ALA A 130 -15.42 -19.82 10.98
N LYS A 131 -16.56 -19.91 10.28
CA LYS A 131 -17.83 -19.33 10.72
C LYS A 131 -18.35 -19.92 12.03
N VAL A 132 -18.25 -21.25 12.20
CA VAL A 132 -18.64 -21.93 13.44
C VAL A 132 -17.77 -21.48 14.63
N CYS A 133 -16.49 -21.19 14.37
CA CYS A 133 -15.56 -20.64 15.35
C CYS A 133 -15.77 -19.15 15.65
N GLY A 134 -16.67 -18.47 14.91
CA GLY A 134 -16.89 -17.02 15.01
C GLY A 134 -15.74 -16.19 14.42
N CYS A 135 -14.99 -16.76 13.48
CA CYS A 135 -13.89 -16.09 12.79
C CYS A 135 -14.32 -15.64 11.36
N PRO A 136 -13.71 -14.57 10.81
CA PRO A 136 -13.87 -14.22 9.41
C PRO A 136 -13.44 -15.36 8.46
N LEU A 137 -14.01 -15.39 7.26
CA LEU A 137 -13.83 -16.45 6.26
C LEU A 137 -12.35 -16.70 5.94
N TYR A 138 -11.58 -15.64 5.70
CA TYR A 138 -10.17 -15.74 5.31
C TYR A 138 -9.23 -16.19 6.44
N TRP A 139 -9.76 -16.50 7.64
CA TRP A 139 -9.00 -17.24 8.65
C TRP A 139 -8.90 -18.73 8.32
N LYS A 140 -9.64 -19.23 7.31
CA LYS A 140 -9.67 -20.64 6.91
C LYS A 140 -8.28 -21.22 6.63
N ALA A 141 -7.41 -20.53 5.88
CA ALA A 141 -6.05 -21.01 5.61
C ALA A 141 -5.14 -21.02 6.85
N PRO A 142 -5.06 -19.94 7.65
CA PRO A 142 -4.39 -19.98 8.95
C PRO A 142 -4.83 -21.14 9.85
N MET A 143 -6.14 -21.38 9.94
CA MET A 143 -6.73 -22.45 10.73
C MET A 143 -6.37 -23.84 10.18
N PHE A 144 -6.42 -24.00 8.86
CA PHE A 144 -6.05 -25.23 8.16
C PHE A 144 -4.59 -25.59 8.41
N ASN A 145 -3.68 -24.63 8.24
CA ASN A 145 -2.24 -24.84 8.36
C ASN A 145 -1.82 -25.08 9.82
N ALA A 146 -2.36 -24.31 10.77
CA ALA A 146 -2.11 -24.51 12.20
C ALA A 146 -2.56 -25.89 12.69
N ALA A 147 -3.60 -26.47 12.07
CA ALA A 147 -4.07 -27.82 12.37
C ALA A 147 -3.30 -28.93 11.62
N GLY A 148 -2.28 -28.58 10.85
CA GLY A 148 -1.42 -29.49 10.10
C GLY A 148 -1.92 -29.88 8.71
N GLY A 149 -2.94 -29.19 8.20
CA GLY A 149 -3.63 -29.50 6.95
C GLY A 149 -2.74 -29.48 5.71
N GLU A 150 -1.80 -28.55 5.62
CA GLU A 150 -0.85 -28.44 4.50
C GLU A 150 -0.05 -29.74 4.28
N ARG A 151 0.37 -30.40 5.37
CA ARG A 151 1.17 -31.63 5.31
C ARG A 151 0.33 -32.85 4.92
N THR A 152 -0.95 -32.88 5.27
CA THR A 152 -1.83 -34.05 5.10
C THR A 152 -2.82 -33.90 3.94
N GLY A 153 -3.01 -32.69 3.41
CA GLY A 153 -4.05 -32.34 2.43
C GLY A 153 -5.45 -32.16 3.05
N PHE A 154 -5.63 -32.50 4.32
CA PHE A 154 -6.89 -32.38 5.05
C PHE A 154 -6.64 -32.22 6.55
N VAL A 155 -7.64 -31.74 7.29
CA VAL A 155 -7.63 -31.61 8.74
C VAL A 155 -8.69 -32.53 9.34
N SER A 156 -8.31 -33.38 10.30
CA SER A 156 -9.26 -34.21 11.04
C SER A 156 -9.93 -33.43 12.17
N VAL A 157 -11.15 -33.84 12.56
CA VAL A 157 -11.83 -33.27 13.74
C VAL A 157 -10.95 -33.29 15.00
N HIS A 158 -10.25 -34.40 15.25
CA HIS A 158 -9.42 -34.55 16.44
C HIS A 158 -8.25 -33.56 16.45
N SER A 159 -7.53 -33.42 15.33
CA SER A 159 -6.40 -32.48 15.25
C SER A 159 -6.86 -31.03 15.38
N PHE A 160 -7.98 -30.67 14.74
CA PHE A 160 -8.54 -29.33 14.83
C PHE A 160 -9.03 -28.99 16.24
N VAL A 161 -9.83 -29.85 16.86
CA VAL A 161 -10.38 -29.64 18.20
C VAL A 161 -9.26 -29.54 19.25
N ALA A 162 -8.23 -30.38 19.15
CA ALA A 162 -7.07 -30.31 20.05
C ALA A 162 -6.36 -28.95 19.96
N MET A 163 -6.09 -28.47 18.74
CA MET A 163 -5.48 -27.17 18.49
C MET A 163 -6.38 -26.03 18.98
N TRP A 164 -7.67 -26.05 18.64
CA TRP A 164 -8.60 -24.97 18.96
C TRP A 164 -8.85 -24.86 20.47
N ARG A 165 -8.92 -25.98 21.21
CA ARG A 165 -8.99 -25.97 22.68
C ARG A 165 -7.78 -25.26 23.29
N GLN A 166 -6.58 -25.55 22.82
CA GLN A 166 -5.35 -24.90 23.30
C GLN A 166 -5.34 -23.40 22.98
N LEU A 167 -5.83 -23.03 21.80
CA LEU A 167 -5.96 -21.63 21.37
C LEU A 167 -6.95 -20.87 22.28
N LEU A 168 -8.16 -21.40 22.51
CA LEU A 168 -9.18 -20.77 23.37
C LEU A 168 -8.73 -20.62 24.84
N GLN A 169 -7.92 -21.55 25.34
CA GLN A 169 -7.37 -21.47 26.70
C GLN A 169 -6.30 -20.39 26.85
N SER A 170 -5.55 -20.11 25.78
CA SER A 170 -4.35 -19.27 25.85
C SER A 170 -4.53 -17.88 25.23
N CYS A 171 -5.45 -17.69 24.30
CA CYS A 171 -5.63 -16.46 23.53
C CYS A 171 -7.04 -15.90 23.74
N HIS A 172 -7.13 -14.65 24.18
CA HIS A 172 -8.40 -14.03 24.62
C HIS A 172 -8.84 -12.83 23.77
N ASP A 173 -8.11 -12.51 22.71
CA ASP A 173 -8.51 -11.54 21.68
C ASP A 173 -8.09 -12.03 20.29
N ASP A 174 -8.62 -11.43 19.25
CA ASP A 174 -8.41 -11.90 17.88
C ASP A 174 -6.97 -11.73 17.41
N ALA A 175 -6.27 -10.68 17.85
CA ALA A 175 -4.85 -10.53 17.56
C ALA A 175 -4.00 -11.67 18.14
N ALA A 176 -4.30 -12.12 19.38
CA ALA A 176 -3.60 -13.24 19.99
C ALA A 176 -3.91 -14.57 19.29
N LYS A 177 -5.18 -14.79 18.91
CA LYS A 177 -5.59 -15.99 18.16
C LYS A 177 -4.92 -16.02 16.79
N PHE A 178 -4.98 -14.92 16.05
CA PHE A 178 -4.40 -14.82 14.71
C PHE A 178 -2.89 -15.04 14.73
N LEU A 179 -2.18 -14.39 15.66
CA LEU A 179 -0.74 -14.60 15.82
C LEU A 179 -0.42 -16.05 16.19
N TYR A 180 -1.22 -16.70 17.04
CA TYR A 180 -1.04 -18.11 17.38
C TYR A 180 -1.20 -19.04 16.16
N LEU A 181 -2.11 -18.70 15.23
CA LEU A 181 -2.38 -19.52 14.05
C LEU A 181 -1.28 -19.41 12.98
N LEU A 182 -0.70 -18.22 12.79
CA LEU A 182 0.31 -18.01 11.75
C LEU A 182 1.74 -18.23 12.25
N ALA A 183 2.03 -17.96 13.52
CA ALA A 183 3.41 -17.98 14.02
C ALA A 183 4.01 -19.40 13.97
N LYS A 184 5.26 -19.48 13.52
CA LYS A 184 6.09 -20.68 13.67
C LYS A 184 6.12 -21.15 15.12
N SER A 185 6.27 -22.46 15.32
CA SER A 185 6.38 -23.05 16.66
C SER A 185 7.44 -22.32 17.50
N SER A 186 7.07 -21.95 18.73
CA SER A 186 7.90 -21.20 19.70
C SER A 186 8.15 -19.71 19.42
N CYS A 187 7.63 -19.16 18.31
CA CYS A 187 7.68 -17.72 18.04
C CYS A 187 6.47 -16.98 18.65
N ASN A 188 6.67 -15.73 19.05
CA ASN A 188 5.63 -14.82 19.55
C ASN A 188 5.46 -13.56 18.67
N TYR A 189 5.88 -13.68 17.42
CA TYR A 189 5.84 -12.66 16.37
C TYR A 189 5.61 -13.34 15.02
N LEU A 190 5.27 -12.55 14.01
CA LEU A 190 5.13 -13.00 12.61
C LEU A 190 6.24 -12.41 11.75
N GLU A 191 6.86 -13.25 10.94
CA GLU A 191 7.80 -12.89 9.88
C GLU A 191 7.06 -12.79 8.53
N GLN A 192 7.75 -12.33 7.48
CA GLN A 192 7.12 -12.12 6.17
C GLN A 192 6.55 -13.42 5.58
N GLU A 193 7.28 -14.51 5.73
CA GLU A 193 6.92 -15.80 5.15
C GLU A 193 5.68 -16.41 5.82
N ASP A 194 5.39 -16.03 7.07
CA ASP A 194 4.23 -16.52 7.82
C ASP A 194 2.90 -16.06 7.19
N PHE A 195 2.91 -15.00 6.38
CA PHE A 195 1.73 -14.48 5.68
C PHE A 195 1.49 -15.14 4.32
N ILE A 196 2.47 -15.86 3.76
CA ILE A 196 2.36 -16.44 2.41
C ILE A 196 1.14 -17.36 2.29
N PRO A 197 0.90 -18.33 3.20
CA PRO A 197 -0.21 -19.25 3.02
C PRO A 197 -1.59 -18.59 3.13
N LEU A 198 -1.70 -17.53 3.94
CA LEU A 198 -2.92 -16.72 4.00
C LEU A 198 -3.17 -16.02 2.67
N LEU A 199 -2.15 -15.41 2.09
CA LEU A 199 -2.30 -14.61 0.88
C LEU A 199 -2.48 -15.49 -0.36
N GLN A 200 -1.86 -16.67 -0.41
CA GLN A 200 -2.15 -17.68 -1.43
C GLN A 200 -3.64 -18.02 -1.45
N ASP A 201 -4.22 -18.30 -0.28
CA ASP A 201 -5.64 -18.61 -0.15
C ASP A 201 -6.55 -17.42 -0.53
N VAL A 202 -6.14 -16.19 -0.24
CA VAL A 202 -6.84 -14.97 -0.68
C VAL A 202 -6.85 -14.88 -2.21
N VAL A 203 -5.70 -15.01 -2.88
CA VAL A 203 -5.59 -15.00 -4.36
C VAL A 203 -6.41 -16.15 -4.96
N GLU A 204 -6.39 -17.32 -4.33
CA GLU A 204 -7.10 -18.50 -4.82
C GLU A 204 -8.63 -18.44 -4.65
N THR A 205 -9.15 -17.64 -3.73
CA THR A 205 -10.57 -17.72 -3.36
C THR A 205 -11.34 -16.42 -3.41
N HIS A 206 -10.67 -15.26 -3.43
CA HIS A 206 -11.35 -13.98 -3.55
C HIS A 206 -11.86 -13.75 -4.99
N PRO A 207 -13.14 -13.35 -5.18
CA PRO A 207 -13.72 -13.14 -6.52
C PRO A 207 -12.99 -12.06 -7.32
N GLY A 208 -12.56 -10.98 -6.67
CA GLY A 208 -11.78 -9.90 -7.29
C GLY A 208 -10.35 -10.25 -7.68
N LEU A 209 -9.86 -11.48 -7.45
CA LEU A 209 -8.49 -11.90 -7.79
C LEU A 209 -8.45 -13.18 -8.64
N THR A 210 -9.60 -13.68 -9.11
CA THR A 210 -9.65 -14.97 -9.83
C THR A 210 -8.81 -14.99 -11.10
N PHE A 211 -8.63 -13.84 -11.75
CA PHE A 211 -7.83 -13.70 -12.96
C PHE A 211 -6.32 -13.86 -12.72
N LEU A 212 -5.83 -13.61 -11.49
CA LEU A 212 -4.41 -13.78 -11.13
C LEU A 212 -3.98 -15.25 -11.03
N LYS A 213 -4.94 -16.17 -10.94
CA LYS A 213 -4.65 -17.62 -10.81
C LYS A 213 -3.89 -18.16 -12.01
N ASP A 214 -4.22 -17.64 -13.20
CA ASP A 214 -3.67 -18.12 -14.46
C ASP A 214 -2.34 -17.42 -14.81
N ALA A 215 -1.86 -16.50 -13.96
CA ALA A 215 -0.64 -15.70 -14.18
C ALA A 215 0.35 -15.86 -13.00
N PRO A 216 1.19 -16.92 -13.00
CA PRO A 216 2.04 -17.27 -11.86
C PRO A 216 3.09 -16.21 -11.51
N GLU A 217 3.61 -15.45 -12.48
CA GLU A 217 4.57 -14.37 -12.21
C GLU A 217 3.92 -13.24 -11.43
N PHE A 218 2.74 -12.77 -11.87
CA PHE A 218 1.97 -11.73 -11.20
C PHE A 218 1.45 -12.18 -9.84
N HIS A 219 1.10 -13.47 -9.71
CA HIS A 219 0.68 -14.06 -8.44
C HIS A 219 1.74 -13.86 -7.34
N SER A 220 2.98 -14.29 -7.60
CA SER A 220 4.06 -14.17 -6.61
C SER A 220 4.38 -12.71 -6.27
N ARG A 221 4.33 -11.83 -7.27
CA ARG A 221 4.58 -10.39 -7.10
C ARG A 221 3.49 -9.70 -6.30
N TYR A 222 2.22 -10.02 -6.55
CA TYR A 222 1.09 -9.52 -5.77
C TYR A 222 1.23 -9.91 -4.29
N ILE A 223 1.48 -11.18 -3.99
CA ILE A 223 1.70 -11.64 -2.61
C ILE A 223 2.85 -10.87 -1.97
N THR A 224 3.98 -10.75 -2.65
CA THR A 224 5.15 -10.01 -2.14
C THR A 224 4.79 -8.57 -1.80
N THR A 225 4.05 -7.89 -2.68
CA THR A 225 3.62 -6.50 -2.49
C THR A 225 2.65 -6.35 -1.32
N VAL A 226 1.66 -7.23 -1.19
CA VAL A 226 0.74 -7.21 -0.05
C VAL A 226 1.49 -7.42 1.26
N ILE A 227 2.45 -8.36 1.31
CA ILE A 227 3.32 -8.55 2.50
C ILE A 227 4.11 -7.28 2.80
N GLN A 228 4.73 -6.64 1.81
CA GLN A 228 5.47 -5.40 2.04
C GLN A 228 4.56 -4.30 2.59
N ARG A 229 3.35 -4.14 2.04
CA ARG A 229 2.35 -3.17 2.54
C ARG A 229 1.90 -3.48 3.98
N ILE A 230 1.71 -4.76 4.32
CA ILE A 230 1.42 -5.21 5.69
C ILE A 230 2.55 -4.77 6.63
N PHE A 231 3.81 -5.08 6.30
CA PHE A 231 4.93 -4.71 7.16
C PHE A 231 5.16 -3.18 7.21
N TYR A 232 4.90 -2.47 6.12
CA TYR A 232 4.99 -1.02 6.03
C TYR A 232 4.03 -0.33 7.01
N MET A 233 2.79 -0.80 7.11
CA MET A 233 1.76 -0.18 7.96
C MET A 233 1.73 -0.76 9.38
N VAL A 234 2.02 -2.06 9.56
CA VAL A 234 1.88 -2.77 10.85
C VAL A 234 3.20 -2.81 11.64
N ASN A 235 4.34 -3.14 11.02
CA ASN A 235 5.62 -3.32 11.72
C ASN A 235 6.33 -1.98 12.00
N ARG A 236 5.70 -1.13 12.82
CA ARG A 236 6.19 0.21 13.16
C ARG A 236 7.53 0.21 13.91
N SER A 237 7.95 -0.93 14.46
CA SER A 237 9.27 -1.09 15.09
C SER A 237 10.43 -1.29 14.11
N TRP A 238 10.15 -1.48 12.81
CA TRP A 238 11.13 -1.84 11.77
C TRP A 238 11.87 -3.18 11.99
N SER A 239 11.50 -3.94 13.02
CA SER A 239 12.19 -5.16 13.44
C SER A 239 12.12 -6.32 12.44
N GLY A 240 11.24 -6.25 11.44
CA GLY A 240 10.94 -7.39 10.56
C GLY A 240 10.12 -8.48 11.26
N LYS A 241 9.58 -8.18 12.46
CA LYS A 241 8.84 -9.12 13.30
C LYS A 241 7.58 -8.46 13.84
N ILE A 242 6.42 -8.75 13.24
CA ILE A 242 5.14 -8.20 13.70
C ILE A 242 4.78 -8.82 15.04
N THR A 243 4.74 -7.99 16.07
CA THR A 243 4.37 -8.41 17.42
C THR A 243 2.87 -8.34 17.66
N LEU A 244 2.40 -9.01 18.71
CA LEU A 244 1.00 -8.93 19.15
C LEU A 244 0.53 -7.49 19.41
N THR A 245 1.41 -6.64 19.94
CA THR A 245 1.08 -5.24 20.21
C THR A 245 0.93 -4.42 18.94
N GLU A 246 1.77 -4.67 17.94
CA GLU A 246 1.67 -4.02 16.63
C GLU A 246 0.40 -4.47 15.90
N MET A 247 0.10 -5.77 15.91
CA MET A 247 -1.13 -6.31 15.33
C MET A 247 -2.39 -5.72 15.98
N ARG A 248 -2.40 -5.52 17.30
CA ARG A 248 -3.53 -4.88 18.00
C ARG A 248 -3.71 -3.39 17.67
N LYS A 249 -2.63 -2.71 17.27
CA LYS A 249 -2.62 -1.27 17.02
C LYS A 249 -2.86 -0.94 15.55
N SER A 250 -2.78 -1.92 14.65
CA SER A 250 -3.11 -1.74 13.24
C SER A 250 -4.59 -2.01 12.98
N ASN A 251 -5.00 -1.74 11.75
CA ASN A 251 -6.33 -2.08 11.23
C ASN A 251 -6.35 -3.41 10.44
N PHE A 252 -5.24 -4.17 10.43
CA PHE A 252 -5.08 -5.33 9.53
C PHE A 252 -6.18 -6.39 9.69
N LEU A 253 -6.55 -6.74 10.93
CA LEU A 253 -7.58 -7.76 11.16
C LEU A 253 -8.98 -7.29 10.78
N GLN A 254 -9.26 -5.99 10.95
CA GLN A 254 -10.50 -5.40 10.46
C GLN A 254 -10.53 -5.45 8.93
N THR A 255 -9.45 -5.06 8.27
CA THR A 255 -9.37 -5.10 6.79
C THR A 255 -9.45 -6.52 6.24
N LEU A 256 -8.81 -7.49 6.89
CA LEU A 256 -8.90 -8.91 6.51
C LEU A 256 -10.34 -9.44 6.61
N ALA A 257 -11.12 -8.96 7.58
CA ALA A 257 -12.52 -9.33 7.69
C ALA A 257 -13.37 -8.76 6.55
N LEU A 258 -13.05 -7.56 6.04
CA LEU A 258 -13.80 -6.93 4.94
C LEU A 258 -13.69 -7.70 3.60
N LEU A 259 -12.65 -8.51 3.40
CA LEU A 259 -12.47 -9.31 2.19
C LEU A 259 -13.65 -10.26 1.91
N GLU A 260 -14.41 -10.67 2.92
CA GLU A 260 -15.59 -11.54 2.70
C GLU A 260 -16.86 -10.75 2.37
N GLU A 261 -16.85 -9.44 2.54
CA GLU A 261 -18.00 -8.55 2.36
C GLU A 261 -17.93 -7.76 1.05
N GLU A 262 -16.72 -7.54 0.50
CA GLU A 262 -16.48 -6.71 -0.66
C GLU A 262 -15.85 -7.51 -1.81
N ASP A 263 -16.62 -7.69 -2.89
CA ASP A 263 -16.17 -8.48 -4.06
C ASP A 263 -15.11 -7.73 -4.89
N ASP A 264 -15.17 -6.39 -4.90
CA ASP A 264 -14.22 -5.54 -5.61
C ASP A 264 -12.99 -5.26 -4.74
N ILE A 265 -11.92 -6.02 -4.97
CA ILE A 265 -10.68 -5.96 -4.18
C ILE A 265 -10.05 -4.56 -4.16
N ASN A 266 -10.32 -3.73 -5.17
CA ASN A 266 -9.77 -2.37 -5.26
C ASN A 266 -10.48 -1.38 -4.34
N GLN A 267 -11.66 -1.69 -3.82
CA GLN A 267 -12.29 -0.89 -2.75
C GLN A 267 -11.56 -1.06 -1.41
N ILE A 268 -10.79 -2.13 -1.25
CA ILE A 268 -9.97 -2.38 -0.08
C ILE A 268 -8.57 -1.82 -0.34
N THR A 269 -8.46 -0.49 -0.28
CA THR A 269 -7.22 0.24 -0.58
C THR A 269 -6.07 -0.19 0.34
N ASP A 270 -6.34 -0.38 1.62
CA ASP A 270 -5.39 -0.88 2.61
C ASP A 270 -4.98 -2.33 2.31
N TYR A 271 -3.66 -2.55 2.17
CA TYR A 271 -3.01 -3.84 1.93
C TYR A 271 -3.32 -4.52 0.59
N PHE A 272 -4.59 -4.75 0.25
CA PHE A 272 -5.00 -5.77 -0.74
C PHE A 272 -5.34 -5.25 -2.14
N SER A 273 -5.55 -3.95 -2.33
CA SER A 273 -5.88 -3.38 -3.65
C SER A 273 -4.94 -3.86 -4.76
N TYR A 274 -5.54 -4.39 -5.83
CA TYR A 274 -4.82 -4.85 -7.02
C TYR A 274 -4.33 -3.67 -7.85
N GLU A 275 -5.12 -2.59 -7.96
CA GLU A 275 -4.72 -1.33 -8.62
C GLU A 275 -3.39 -0.80 -8.06
N HIS A 276 -3.28 -0.76 -6.72
CA HIS A 276 -2.05 -0.30 -6.07
C HIS A 276 -0.87 -1.22 -6.39
N PHE A 277 -1.07 -2.54 -6.38
CA PHE A 277 -0.04 -3.48 -6.77
C PHE A 277 0.41 -3.26 -8.22
N TYR A 278 -0.55 -3.08 -9.14
CA TYR A 278 -0.28 -2.92 -10.55
C TYR A 278 0.59 -1.70 -10.82
N VAL A 279 0.26 -0.55 -10.22
CA VAL A 279 1.08 0.67 -10.31
C VAL A 279 2.51 0.42 -9.80
N ILE A 280 2.66 -0.21 -8.62
CA ILE A 280 3.98 -0.52 -8.06
C ILE A 280 4.77 -1.41 -9.02
N TYR A 281 4.14 -2.42 -9.58
CA TYR A 281 4.79 -3.36 -10.49
C TYR A 281 5.19 -2.71 -11.81
N CYS A 282 4.32 -1.91 -12.43
CA CYS A 282 4.63 -1.19 -13.67
C CYS A 282 5.81 -0.23 -13.47
N LYS A 283 5.82 0.58 -12.40
CA LYS A 283 6.94 1.48 -12.10
C LYS A 283 8.24 0.74 -11.85
N PHE A 284 8.19 -0.44 -11.23
CA PHE A 284 9.39 -1.28 -11.10
C PHE A 284 9.88 -1.78 -12.46
N TRP A 285 8.96 -2.31 -13.27
CA TRP A 285 9.25 -2.88 -14.58
C TRP A 285 9.82 -1.86 -15.57
N GLU A 286 9.35 -0.61 -15.52
CA GLU A 286 9.89 0.51 -16.31
C GLU A 286 11.38 0.78 -16.02
N LEU A 287 11.81 0.56 -14.77
CA LEU A 287 13.19 0.79 -14.34
C LEU A 287 14.09 -0.44 -14.55
N ASP A 288 13.57 -1.64 -14.33
CA ASP A 288 14.25 -2.93 -14.50
C ASP A 288 14.33 -3.34 -15.98
N THR A 289 15.16 -2.61 -16.75
CA THR A 289 15.26 -2.76 -18.20
C THR A 289 15.96 -4.03 -18.67
N ASP A 290 16.76 -4.67 -17.82
CA ASP A 290 17.45 -5.94 -18.07
C ASP A 290 16.74 -7.14 -17.44
N HIS A 291 15.63 -6.90 -16.73
CA HIS A 291 14.73 -7.91 -16.17
C HIS A 291 15.45 -8.86 -15.21
N ASP A 292 16.42 -8.35 -14.45
CA ASP A 292 17.17 -9.11 -13.46
C ASP A 292 16.47 -9.15 -12.09
N LEU A 293 15.34 -8.44 -11.95
CA LEU A 293 14.52 -8.30 -10.76
C LEU A 293 15.17 -7.47 -9.64
N TYR A 294 16.16 -6.66 -10.01
CA TYR A 294 16.83 -5.70 -9.16
C TYR A 294 16.88 -4.32 -9.81
N ILE A 295 16.99 -3.30 -8.96
CA ILE A 295 17.14 -1.90 -9.39
C ILE A 295 18.50 -1.41 -8.91
N SER A 296 19.37 -1.01 -9.83
CA SER A 296 20.63 -0.35 -9.49
C SER A 296 20.41 1.14 -9.19
N GLN A 297 21.43 1.81 -8.64
CA GLN A 297 21.38 3.27 -8.44
C GLN A 297 21.13 4.04 -9.74
N LYS A 298 21.64 3.54 -10.87
CA LYS A 298 21.43 4.16 -12.19
C LYS A 298 20.01 4.00 -12.67
N ASP A 299 19.38 2.86 -12.36
CA ASP A 299 17.99 2.61 -12.68
C ASP A 299 17.11 3.55 -11.88
N LEU A 300 17.31 3.59 -10.56
CA LEU A 300 16.54 4.46 -9.67
C LEU A 300 16.71 5.95 -10.01
N ALA A 301 17.89 6.38 -10.49
CA ALA A 301 18.09 7.75 -10.93
C ALA A 301 17.19 8.17 -12.10
N ARG A 302 16.68 7.22 -12.90
CA ARG A 302 15.74 7.50 -13.99
C ARG A 302 14.30 7.69 -13.51
N TYR A 303 14.00 7.35 -12.27
CA TYR A 303 12.66 7.48 -11.70
C TYR A 303 12.19 8.95 -11.71
N ASN A 304 10.96 9.17 -12.19
CA ASN A 304 10.31 10.49 -12.36
C ASN A 304 11.28 11.55 -12.91
N ASP A 305 11.86 11.33 -14.09
CA ASP A 305 12.73 12.29 -14.77
C ASP A 305 13.88 12.84 -13.91
N GLN A 306 14.48 11.96 -13.09
CA GLN A 306 15.56 12.32 -12.16
C GLN A 306 15.08 13.29 -11.06
N ALA A 307 13.85 13.15 -10.55
CA ALA A 307 13.30 14.01 -9.49
C ALA A 307 14.15 13.99 -8.20
N LEU A 308 14.68 12.83 -7.84
CA LEU A 308 15.50 12.63 -6.65
C LEU A 308 16.97 12.98 -6.85
N SER A 309 17.57 13.56 -5.83
CA SER A 309 19.01 13.87 -5.81
C SER A 309 19.85 12.58 -5.81
N THR A 310 21.03 12.63 -6.42
CA THR A 310 21.97 11.50 -6.41
C THR A 310 22.45 11.16 -5.00
N ARG A 311 22.69 12.18 -4.15
CA ARG A 311 23.05 11.98 -2.74
C ARG A 311 21.97 11.20 -1.98
N ILE A 312 20.68 11.46 -2.20
CA ILE A 312 19.63 10.70 -1.52
C ILE A 312 19.49 9.28 -2.08
N ILE A 313 19.68 9.10 -3.39
CA ILE A 313 19.70 7.77 -4.02
C ILE A 313 20.81 6.92 -3.40
N GLU A 314 22.03 7.43 -3.28
CA GLU A 314 23.13 6.72 -2.63
C GLU A 314 22.79 6.29 -1.19
N ARG A 315 22.05 7.14 -0.46
CA ARG A 315 21.61 6.82 0.91
C ARG A 315 20.60 5.69 0.98
N ILE A 316 19.71 5.55 -0.01
CA ILE A 316 18.81 4.41 -0.10
C ILE A 316 19.63 3.10 -0.15
N PHE A 317 20.69 3.07 -0.97
CA PHE A 317 21.55 1.91 -1.15
C PHE A 317 22.60 1.71 -0.05
N SER A 318 22.77 2.68 0.85
CA SER A 318 23.78 2.63 1.93
C SER A 318 23.46 1.63 3.04
N GLY A 319 22.26 1.05 3.04
CA GLY A 319 21.77 0.19 4.11
C GLY A 319 20.98 0.91 5.21
N ALA A 320 20.71 2.20 5.06
CA ALA A 320 19.88 2.97 6.00
C ALA A 320 18.45 2.43 6.13
N VAL A 321 17.89 1.96 5.00
CA VAL A 321 16.48 1.56 4.84
C VAL A 321 16.29 0.19 4.21
N VAL A 322 17.31 -0.34 3.54
CA VAL A 322 17.28 -1.67 2.90
C VAL A 322 17.28 -2.77 3.93
N ARG A 323 16.37 -3.74 3.76
CA ARG A 323 16.16 -4.82 4.73
C ARG A 323 16.95 -6.06 4.33
N GLY A 324 17.95 -6.42 5.14
CA GLY A 324 18.74 -7.64 4.95
C GLY A 324 20.20 -7.37 4.61
N ASN A 325 21.06 -8.33 4.94
CA ASN A 325 22.52 -8.18 4.82
C ASN A 325 23.06 -8.36 3.39
N GLU A 326 22.23 -8.86 2.46
CA GLU A 326 22.67 -9.22 1.09
C GLU A 326 22.62 -8.01 0.14
N ALA A 327 21.53 -7.23 0.16
CA ALA A 327 21.38 -6.06 -0.69
C ALA A 327 22.42 -4.94 -0.41
N GLN A 328 22.92 -4.82 0.83
CA GLN A 328 24.04 -3.91 1.15
C GLN A 328 25.35 -4.28 0.45
N LYS A 329 25.56 -5.56 0.10
CA LYS A 329 26.81 -6.02 -0.52
C LYS A 329 26.83 -5.88 -2.03
N GLU A 330 25.65 -5.84 -2.66
CA GLU A 330 25.52 -5.91 -4.12
C GLU A 330 25.12 -4.58 -4.75
N GLY A 331 24.76 -3.56 -3.97
CA GLY A 331 24.45 -2.22 -4.49
C GLY A 331 23.20 -2.21 -5.39
N GLN A 332 22.27 -3.12 -5.11
CA GLN A 332 21.05 -3.37 -5.85
C GLN A 332 19.86 -3.42 -4.87
N LEU A 333 18.69 -2.90 -5.30
CA LEU A 333 17.44 -2.99 -4.55
C LEU A 333 16.59 -4.13 -5.12
N SER A 334 16.10 -5.02 -4.25
CA SER A 334 15.12 -6.01 -4.66
C SER A 334 13.77 -5.35 -4.96
N TYR A 335 12.86 -6.06 -5.64
CA TYR A 335 11.46 -5.63 -5.78
C TYR A 335 10.80 -5.30 -4.43
N ALA A 336 11.08 -6.10 -3.38
CA ALA A 336 10.53 -5.84 -2.05
C ALA A 336 11.04 -4.50 -1.49
N ASP A 337 12.33 -4.19 -1.63
CA ASP A 337 12.87 -2.89 -1.21
C ASP A 337 12.31 -1.73 -2.05
N PHE A 338 12.09 -1.96 -3.35
CA PHE A 338 11.47 -0.97 -4.23
C PHE A 338 10.03 -0.64 -3.81
N VAL A 339 9.23 -1.62 -3.38
CA VAL A 339 7.88 -1.36 -2.85
C VAL A 339 7.92 -0.37 -1.68
N TRP A 340 8.89 -0.54 -0.77
CA TRP A 340 9.07 0.39 0.36
C TRP A 340 9.50 1.79 -0.11
N PHE A 341 10.44 1.85 -1.05
CA PHE A 341 10.88 3.09 -1.67
C PHE A 341 9.70 3.86 -2.27
N LEU A 342 8.93 3.22 -3.16
CA LEU A 342 7.87 3.89 -3.92
C LEU A 342 6.77 4.42 -3.00
N ILE A 343 6.31 3.62 -2.03
CA ILE A 343 5.30 4.07 -1.07
C ILE A 343 5.84 5.22 -0.21
N ALA A 344 7.10 5.17 0.21
CA ALA A 344 7.71 6.24 0.98
C ALA A 344 7.92 7.52 0.16
N GLU A 345 8.25 7.41 -1.11
CA GLU A 345 8.48 8.56 -2.00
C GLU A 345 7.18 9.31 -2.30
N GLU A 346 6.10 8.58 -2.53
CA GLU A 346 4.81 9.15 -2.92
C GLU A 346 3.97 9.65 -1.73
N ASP A 347 4.04 9.01 -0.56
CA ASP A 347 3.43 9.51 0.67
C ASP A 347 4.46 9.83 1.77
N LYS A 348 5.08 11.00 1.65
CA LYS A 348 5.99 11.56 2.68
C LYS A 348 5.29 12.10 3.93
N ARG A 349 3.96 11.98 4.03
CA ARG A 349 3.21 12.35 5.25
C ARG A 349 3.08 11.17 6.20
N SER A 350 3.11 9.95 5.67
CA SER A 350 2.94 8.75 6.49
C SER A 350 4.02 8.61 7.57
N PRO A 351 3.69 8.13 8.78
CA PRO A 351 4.68 7.94 9.84
C PRO A 351 5.82 6.99 9.46
N THR A 352 5.60 6.04 8.55
CA THR A 352 6.62 5.11 8.06
C THR A 352 7.55 5.82 7.07
N SER A 353 7.01 6.60 6.14
CA SER A 353 7.84 7.38 5.21
C SER A 353 8.72 8.40 5.92
N ILE A 354 8.18 9.09 6.94
CA ILE A 354 8.99 10.01 7.76
C ILE A 354 10.18 9.28 8.41
N GLU A 355 9.99 8.06 8.90
CA GLU A 355 11.10 7.25 9.42
C GLU A 355 12.07 6.81 8.32
N TYR A 356 11.56 6.45 7.14
CA TYR A 356 12.36 6.05 5.99
C TYR A 356 13.32 7.18 5.58
N TRP A 357 12.79 8.38 5.33
CA TRP A 357 13.61 9.51 4.90
C TRP A 357 14.50 10.06 6.00
N PHE A 358 14.04 10.06 7.25
CA PHE A 358 14.91 10.43 8.37
C PHE A 358 16.16 9.55 8.44
N ARG A 359 16.02 8.23 8.30
CA ARG A 359 17.16 7.30 8.26
C ARG A 359 18.12 7.57 7.11
N CYS A 360 17.60 8.00 5.96
CA CYS A 360 18.44 8.36 4.82
C CYS A 360 19.20 9.67 5.07
N LEU A 361 18.57 10.67 5.69
CA LEU A 361 19.17 11.98 5.94
C LEU A 361 20.15 11.99 7.12
N ASP A 362 19.90 11.15 8.12
CA ASP A 362 20.78 10.93 9.28
C ASP A 362 22.01 10.12 8.81
N LEU A 363 23.08 10.83 8.47
CA LEU A 363 24.28 10.28 7.85
C LEU A 363 25.10 9.49 8.87
N ASP A 364 25.20 9.99 10.10
CA ASP A 364 25.99 9.38 11.17
C ASP A 364 25.18 8.46 12.10
N GLY A 365 23.84 8.51 12.01
CA GLY A 365 22.94 7.63 12.76
C GLY A 365 22.77 8.04 14.22
N ASP A 366 23.08 9.29 14.58
CA ASP A 366 22.99 9.78 15.96
C ASP A 366 21.55 10.12 16.40
N GLY A 367 20.60 10.13 15.46
CA GLY A 367 19.19 10.43 15.70
C GLY A 367 18.81 11.91 15.62
N VAL A 368 19.69 12.76 15.08
CA VAL A 368 19.52 14.20 14.93
C VAL A 368 20.00 14.65 13.55
N LEU A 369 19.19 15.42 12.82
CA LEU A 369 19.66 16.09 11.61
C LEU A 369 20.39 17.37 11.98
N SER A 370 21.72 17.33 11.82
CA SER A 370 22.64 18.44 12.01
C SER A 370 22.62 19.41 10.83
N MET A 371 23.12 20.63 11.04
CA MET A 371 23.25 21.61 9.95
C MET A 371 24.15 21.11 8.82
N TYR A 372 25.19 20.32 9.15
CA TYR A 372 26.09 19.74 8.16
C TYR A 372 25.36 18.78 7.22
N GLU A 373 24.52 17.90 7.76
CA GLU A 373 23.76 16.94 6.94
C GLU A 373 22.72 17.65 6.07
N LEU A 374 22.04 18.66 6.62
CA LEU A 374 21.08 19.45 5.85
C LEU A 374 21.76 20.25 4.73
N GLU A 375 22.91 20.86 5.00
CA GLU A 375 23.72 21.56 3.99
C GLU A 375 24.22 20.59 2.93
N TYR A 376 24.65 19.39 3.33
CA TYR A 376 25.08 18.33 2.41
C TYR A 376 23.99 17.96 1.40
N PHE A 377 22.74 17.75 1.79
CA PHE A 377 21.71 17.47 0.78
C PHE A 377 21.33 18.71 -0.02
N TYR A 378 21.27 19.87 0.63
CA TYR A 378 20.84 21.10 -0.03
C TYR A 378 21.84 21.66 -1.06
N GLU A 379 23.13 21.40 -0.89
CA GLU A 379 24.17 21.80 -1.85
C GLU A 379 23.89 21.22 -3.25
N GLU A 380 23.51 19.95 -3.35
CA GLU A 380 23.13 19.33 -4.62
C GLU A 380 21.83 19.93 -5.18
N GLN A 381 20.87 20.26 -4.32
CA GLN A 381 19.64 20.95 -4.76
C GLN A 381 19.96 22.33 -5.36
N CYS A 382 20.92 23.06 -4.81
CA CYS A 382 21.40 24.32 -5.37
C CYS A 382 21.98 24.12 -6.76
N GLU A 383 22.89 23.16 -6.94
CA GLU A 383 23.50 22.84 -8.23
C GLU A 383 22.43 22.49 -9.29
N ARG A 384 21.42 21.70 -8.91
CA ARG A 384 20.33 21.31 -9.82
C ARG A 384 19.41 22.48 -10.17
N MET A 385 19.08 23.35 -9.22
CA MET A 385 18.34 24.60 -9.47
C MET A 385 19.09 25.54 -10.40
N GLU A 386 20.39 25.74 -10.16
CA GLU A 386 21.26 26.58 -11.00
C GLU A 386 21.36 26.05 -12.43
N ALA A 387 21.41 24.72 -12.61
CA ALA A 387 21.40 24.09 -13.94
C ALA A 387 20.09 24.35 -14.72
N MET A 388 18.97 24.61 -14.02
CA MET A 388 17.70 25.03 -14.60
C MET A 388 17.57 26.56 -14.74
N GLY A 389 18.59 27.32 -14.33
CA GLY A 389 18.56 28.79 -14.33
C GLY A 389 17.72 29.40 -13.21
N ILE A 390 17.46 28.64 -12.14
CA ILE A 390 16.75 29.08 -10.94
C ILE A 390 17.79 29.48 -9.89
N GLU A 391 17.69 30.69 -9.34
CA GLU A 391 18.58 31.15 -8.26
C GLU A 391 18.16 30.50 -6.93
N PRO A 392 18.99 29.64 -6.32
CA PRO A 392 18.62 28.96 -5.08
C PRO A 392 18.70 29.92 -3.89
N LEU A 393 17.87 29.68 -2.88
CA LEU A 393 17.93 30.43 -1.63
C LEU A 393 19.22 30.09 -0.87
N PRO A 394 19.97 31.05 -0.30
CA PRO A 394 21.13 30.75 0.52
C PRO A 394 20.79 29.81 1.69
N PHE A 395 21.66 28.85 1.99
CA PHE A 395 21.38 27.81 2.99
C PHE A 395 20.99 28.37 4.37
N HIS A 396 21.61 29.45 4.82
CA HIS A 396 21.27 30.08 6.10
C HIS A 396 19.81 30.54 6.17
N ASP A 397 19.30 31.12 5.07
CA ASP A 397 17.93 31.63 5.01
C ASP A 397 16.94 30.48 4.87
N LEU A 398 17.28 29.46 4.07
CA LEU A 398 16.52 28.21 3.99
C LEU A 398 16.42 27.52 5.35
N LEU A 399 17.54 27.41 6.06
CA LEU A 399 17.60 26.76 7.37
C LEU A 399 16.67 27.46 8.36
N CYS A 400 16.62 28.80 8.35
CA CYS A 400 15.66 29.55 9.17
C CYS A 400 14.22 29.16 8.83
N GLN A 401 13.85 29.11 7.54
CA GLN A 401 12.52 28.69 7.10
C GLN A 401 12.18 27.25 7.53
N MET A 402 13.12 26.33 7.38
CA MET A 402 12.94 24.92 7.76
C MET A 402 12.82 24.75 9.28
N LEU A 403 13.58 25.50 10.07
CA LEU A 403 13.45 25.49 11.53
C LEU A 403 12.12 26.09 11.99
N ASP A 404 11.62 27.13 11.32
CA ASP A 404 10.29 27.69 11.59
C ASP A 404 9.15 26.76 11.19
N LEU A 405 9.34 25.96 10.13
CA LEU A 405 8.40 24.94 9.67
C LEU A 405 8.35 23.75 10.63
N VAL A 406 9.51 23.23 11.06
CA VAL A 406 9.59 22.04 11.92
C VAL A 406 9.35 22.37 13.39
N LYS A 407 9.82 23.54 13.86
CA LYS A 407 9.83 23.97 15.27
C LYS A 407 10.39 22.88 16.19
N PRO A 408 11.69 22.54 16.07
CA PRO A 408 12.29 21.50 16.90
C PRO A 408 12.30 21.89 18.38
N ASP A 409 12.25 20.89 19.26
CA ASP A 409 12.31 21.12 20.72
C ASP A 409 13.68 21.65 21.19
N GLY A 410 14.74 21.29 20.49
CA GLY A 410 16.10 21.75 20.77
C GLY A 410 16.60 22.68 19.67
N ASP A 411 17.20 23.79 20.05
CA ASP A 411 17.77 24.76 19.10
C ASP A 411 18.72 24.06 18.11
N GLY A 412 18.46 24.25 16.81
CA GLY A 412 19.28 23.76 15.71
C GLY A 412 19.40 22.24 15.58
N ARG A 413 18.52 21.45 16.24
CA ARG A 413 18.58 19.98 16.24
C ARG A 413 17.24 19.40 15.86
N VAL A 414 17.09 18.99 14.60
CA VAL A 414 15.84 18.39 14.10
C VAL A 414 15.84 16.89 14.38
N MET A 415 14.96 16.43 15.26
CA MET A 415 14.81 14.99 15.55
C MET A 415 13.62 14.41 14.79
N LEU A 416 13.59 13.08 14.63
CA LEU A 416 12.48 12.36 14.02
C LEU A 416 11.12 12.71 14.66
N ARG A 417 11.08 12.91 15.99
CA ARG A 417 9.85 13.29 16.69
C ARG A 417 9.32 14.66 16.27
N ASP A 418 10.21 15.57 15.90
CA ASP A 418 9.84 16.94 15.52
C ASP A 418 9.18 16.92 14.14
N LEU A 419 9.73 16.17 13.19
CA LEU A 419 9.17 15.99 11.85
C LEU A 419 7.80 15.29 11.88
N LYS A 420 7.64 14.27 12.74
CA LYS A 420 6.31 13.67 12.95
C LYS A 420 5.30 14.63 13.56
N ARG A 421 5.75 15.55 14.41
CA ARG A 421 4.89 16.51 15.10
C ARG A 421 4.46 17.67 14.20
N CYS A 422 5.35 18.16 13.33
CA CYS A 422 5.09 19.36 12.53
C CYS A 422 4.02 19.16 11.45
N ARG A 423 3.74 17.91 11.05
CA ARG A 423 2.80 17.54 9.96
C ARG A 423 3.16 18.10 8.57
N MET A 424 4.34 18.71 8.44
CA MET A 424 4.88 19.28 7.21
C MET A 424 6.19 18.62 6.79
N ALA A 425 6.46 17.39 7.26
CA ALA A 425 7.68 16.66 6.95
C ALA A 425 7.88 16.44 5.43
N HIS A 426 6.80 16.26 4.68
CA HIS A 426 6.83 16.15 3.22
C HIS A 426 7.46 17.39 2.54
N VAL A 427 7.12 18.61 3.00
CA VAL A 427 7.73 19.86 2.50
C VAL A 427 9.21 19.87 2.84
N PHE A 428 9.54 19.62 4.12
CA PHE A 428 10.92 19.56 4.60
C PHE A 428 11.77 18.61 3.75
N TYR A 429 11.31 17.38 3.53
CA TYR A 429 12.05 16.39 2.75
C TYR A 429 12.20 16.78 1.28
N ASN A 430 11.13 17.24 0.63
CA ASN A 430 11.20 17.63 -0.77
C ASN A 430 12.20 18.77 -1.00
N THR A 431 12.23 19.76 -0.09
CA THR A 431 13.23 20.85 -0.12
C THR A 431 14.67 20.35 -0.20
N PHE A 432 15.01 19.28 0.54
CA PHE A 432 16.39 18.80 0.61
C PHE A 432 16.78 17.83 -0.51
N PHE A 433 15.84 17.13 -1.15
CA PHE A 433 16.25 16.09 -2.12
C PHE A 433 15.28 15.76 -3.26
N ASN A 434 14.06 16.31 -3.30
CA ASN A 434 13.14 16.12 -4.43
C ASN A 434 12.84 17.47 -5.09
N LEU A 435 13.53 17.73 -6.20
CA LEU A 435 13.47 19.03 -6.88
C LEU A 435 12.11 19.31 -7.52
N GLU A 436 11.51 18.31 -8.15
CA GLU A 436 10.21 18.46 -8.83
C GLU A 436 9.11 18.83 -7.82
N LYS A 437 8.93 18.00 -6.78
CA LYS A 437 7.92 18.24 -5.73
C LYS A 437 8.22 19.49 -4.89
N TYR A 438 9.48 19.93 -4.84
CA TYR A 438 9.84 21.22 -4.23
C TYR A 438 9.37 22.41 -5.10
N LEU A 439 9.67 22.40 -6.39
CA LEU A 439 9.27 23.46 -7.31
C LEU A 439 7.74 23.57 -7.44
N ASP A 440 7.03 22.44 -7.45
CA ASP A 440 5.57 22.41 -7.46
C ASP A 440 4.98 23.06 -6.20
N ASN A 441 5.61 22.86 -5.04
CA ASN A 441 5.19 23.48 -3.80
C ASN A 441 5.43 24.99 -3.79
N GLU A 442 6.57 25.45 -4.29
CA GLU A 442 6.91 26.89 -4.38
C GLU A 442 5.98 27.65 -5.34
N GLN A 443 5.49 26.99 -6.40
CA GLN A 443 4.55 27.59 -7.34
C GLN A 443 3.09 27.54 -6.88
N ARG A 444 2.78 26.77 -5.83
CA ARG A 444 1.41 26.57 -5.36
C ARG A 444 0.89 27.83 -4.68
N ASP A 445 -0.30 28.28 -5.09
CA ASP A 445 -0.96 29.46 -4.51
C ASP A 445 -1.20 29.25 -2.99
N PRO A 446 -0.68 30.13 -2.11
CA PRO A 446 -0.92 30.08 -0.66
C PRO A 446 -2.39 30.04 -0.25
N PHE A 447 -3.29 30.52 -1.11
CA PHE A 447 -4.74 30.52 -0.88
C PHE A 447 -5.44 29.23 -1.32
N ALA A 448 -4.78 28.33 -2.05
CA ALA A 448 -5.36 27.05 -2.49
C ALA A 448 -5.69 26.12 -1.30
N ILE A 449 -4.88 26.16 -0.23
CA ILE A 449 -5.02 25.34 0.98
C ILE A 449 -6.35 25.57 1.70
N GLN A 450 -7.00 26.72 1.50
CA GLN A 450 -8.26 27.04 2.17
C GLN A 450 -9.48 26.31 1.60
N LYS A 451 -9.40 25.75 0.37
CA LYS A 451 -10.53 25.05 -0.27
C LYS A 451 -10.67 23.59 0.16
N ASP A 452 -9.64 22.98 0.73
CA ASP A 452 -9.63 21.55 1.07
C ASP A 452 -10.34 21.22 2.40
N VAL A 453 -10.73 22.24 3.18
CA VAL A 453 -11.32 22.06 4.52
C VAL A 453 -12.84 21.80 4.50
N GLU A 454 -13.51 21.92 3.34
CA GLU A 454 -14.98 21.81 3.24
C GLU A 454 -15.51 20.39 2.92
N ASN A 455 -14.66 19.38 2.76
CA ASN A 455 -15.09 18.02 2.46
C ASN A 455 -15.19 17.16 3.73
N ASP A 456 -16.41 16.78 4.14
CA ASP A 456 -16.73 16.08 5.39
C ASP A 456 -16.39 14.56 5.38
N GLY A 457 -15.62 14.10 4.38
CA GLY A 457 -15.17 12.70 4.23
C GLY A 457 -13.70 12.52 4.62
N PRO A 458 -13.26 11.29 4.94
CA PRO A 458 -11.83 11.01 5.10
C PRO A 458 -11.13 11.30 3.77
N GLU A 459 -10.18 12.22 3.76
CA GLU A 459 -9.37 12.49 2.59
C GLU A 459 -8.51 11.25 2.29
N PRO A 460 -8.44 10.76 1.03
CA PRO A 460 -7.55 9.67 0.67
C PRO A 460 -6.09 10.04 0.98
N SER A 461 -5.26 9.05 1.29
CA SER A 461 -3.84 9.31 1.51
C SER A 461 -3.17 9.78 0.22
N ASP A 462 -2.00 10.41 0.34
CA ASP A 462 -1.22 10.81 -0.84
C ASP A 462 -0.87 9.60 -1.72
N TRP A 463 -0.62 8.44 -1.10
CA TRP A 463 -0.42 7.16 -1.79
C TRP A 463 -1.67 6.71 -2.55
N ASP A 464 -2.85 6.73 -1.91
CA ASP A 464 -4.09 6.27 -2.56
C ASP A 464 -4.44 7.16 -3.75
N ARG A 465 -4.20 8.47 -3.63
CA ARG A 465 -4.40 9.43 -4.73
C ARG A 465 -3.44 9.15 -5.89
N TYR A 466 -2.15 9.04 -5.60
CA TYR A 466 -1.12 8.73 -6.60
C TYR A 466 -1.43 7.41 -7.32
N ALA A 467 -1.72 6.35 -6.58
CA ALA A 467 -1.97 5.03 -7.16
C ALA A 467 -3.23 5.03 -8.04
N ALA A 468 -4.29 5.75 -7.66
CA ALA A 468 -5.49 5.88 -8.47
C ALA A 468 -5.24 6.67 -9.77
N GLU A 469 -4.51 7.79 -9.69
CA GLU A 469 -4.17 8.63 -10.85
C GLU A 469 -3.26 7.88 -11.83
N GLU A 470 -2.19 7.25 -11.35
CA GLU A 470 -1.27 6.48 -12.19
C GLU A 470 -1.94 5.25 -12.81
N TYR A 471 -2.83 4.57 -12.07
CA TYR A 471 -3.57 3.45 -12.62
C TYR A 471 -4.47 3.89 -13.78
N GLU A 472 -5.16 5.02 -13.64
CA GLU A 472 -6.00 5.58 -14.70
C GLU A 472 -5.17 5.94 -15.95
N LEU A 473 -3.97 6.50 -15.77
CA LEU A 473 -3.03 6.78 -16.86
C LEU A 473 -2.56 5.50 -17.57
N LEU A 474 -2.12 4.50 -16.81
CA LEU A 474 -1.66 3.22 -17.36
C LEU A 474 -2.74 2.52 -18.20
N VAL A 475 -3.99 2.51 -17.71
CA VAL A 475 -5.15 1.95 -18.44
C VAL A 475 -5.47 2.75 -19.70
N ALA A 476 -5.36 4.09 -19.64
CA ALA A 476 -5.60 4.96 -20.78
C ALA A 476 -4.54 4.79 -21.88
N GLU A 477 -3.27 4.65 -21.52
CA GLU A 477 -2.16 4.41 -22.45
C GLU A 477 -2.29 3.05 -23.16
N GLU A 478 -2.73 2.01 -22.44
CA GLU A 478 -2.99 0.69 -23.02
C GLU A 478 -4.13 0.75 -24.05
N SER A 479 -5.24 1.41 -23.70
CA SER A 479 -6.40 1.61 -24.60
C SER A 479 -6.07 2.45 -25.83
N GLY A 480 -5.21 3.47 -25.70
CA GLY A 480 -4.77 4.31 -26.80
C GLY A 480 -3.82 3.60 -27.77
N ASN A 481 -2.96 2.72 -27.24
CA ASN A 481 -2.06 1.90 -28.06
C ASN A 481 -2.81 0.82 -28.84
N GLU A 482 -3.91 0.26 -28.31
CA GLU A 482 -4.75 -0.70 -29.04
C GLU A 482 -5.46 -0.05 -30.25
N GLN A 483 -5.97 1.19 -30.11
CA GLN A 483 -6.60 1.92 -31.22
C GLN A 483 -5.62 2.26 -32.35
N LEU A 484 -4.36 2.52 -32.02
CA LEU A 484 -3.30 2.75 -33.01
C LEU A 484 -2.85 1.45 -33.70
N GLN A 485 -2.98 0.30 -33.01
CA GLN A 485 -2.61 -1.00 -33.55
C GLN A 485 -3.73 -1.60 -34.43
N GLU A 486 -5.01 -1.34 -34.11
CA GLU A 486 -6.16 -1.65 -34.98
C GLU A 486 -6.28 -0.68 -36.17
N GLY A 487 -5.97 0.61 -35.98
CA GLY A 487 -5.97 1.60 -37.06
C GLY A 487 -4.90 1.39 -38.14
N SER A 488 -3.87 0.57 -37.87
CA SER A 488 -2.84 0.22 -38.85
C SER A 488 -3.25 -0.94 -39.78
N PHE A 489 -4.39 -1.59 -39.56
CA PHE A 489 -4.85 -2.72 -40.39
C PHE A 489 -6.03 -2.39 -41.33
N GLU A 490 -6.59 -1.16 -41.28
CA GLU A 490 -7.75 -0.78 -42.10
C GLU A 490 -7.47 0.29 -43.19
N GLU A 491 -6.22 0.70 -43.42
CA GLU A 491 -5.85 1.54 -44.58
C GLU A 491 -5.11 0.72 -45.65
N ASP A 492 -5.74 -0.32 -46.22
CA ASP A 492 -5.24 -0.92 -47.48
C ASP A 492 -6.30 -1.71 -48.27
N TYR A 493 -7.58 -1.30 -48.20
CA TYR A 493 -8.61 -1.82 -49.09
C TYR A 493 -9.53 -0.71 -49.62
N GLU A 494 -8.99 0.15 -50.50
CA GLU A 494 -9.82 0.78 -51.53
C GLU A 494 -9.31 0.46 -52.94
N THR A 495 -10.08 -0.43 -53.58
CA THR A 495 -10.50 -0.31 -54.99
C THR A 495 -9.47 -0.67 -56.07
N ASP A 496 -9.49 -1.93 -56.50
CA ASP A 496 -9.05 -2.29 -57.86
C ASP A 496 -10.10 -3.22 -58.52
N GLU A 497 -11.22 -2.64 -58.91
CA GLU A 497 -12.14 -3.22 -59.90
C GLU A 497 -12.26 -2.29 -61.11
N LEU A 498 -11.58 -2.69 -62.18
CA LEU A 498 -12.00 -2.64 -63.58
C LEU A 498 -12.32 -1.26 -64.18
N LEU A 499 -11.35 -0.66 -64.87
CA LEU A 499 -11.60 -0.07 -66.20
C LEU A 499 -10.40 -0.30 -67.15
N THR A 500 -10.66 -1.09 -68.18
CA THR A 500 -9.78 -1.34 -69.33
C THR A 500 -9.48 -0.08 -70.15
N PRO A 501 -8.37 -0.04 -70.89
CA PRO A 501 -7.72 1.19 -71.33
C PRO A 501 -8.23 1.69 -72.68
N SER A 502 -8.45 3.00 -72.79
CA SER A 502 -8.63 3.70 -74.06
C SER A 502 -7.26 4.06 -74.65
N GLU A 503 -6.91 3.38 -75.74
CA GLU A 503 -5.73 3.65 -76.57
C GLU A 503 -5.76 5.03 -77.24
N THR A 504 -4.55 5.54 -77.43
CA THR A 504 -4.20 6.91 -77.83
C THR A 504 -4.21 7.17 -79.33
N ALA A 505 -4.56 8.41 -79.66
CA ALA A 505 -3.95 9.28 -80.70
C ALA A 505 -4.05 8.91 -82.20
N ASP A 506 -4.79 9.79 -82.88
CA ASP A 506 -4.75 10.27 -84.27
C ASP A 506 -3.65 9.75 -85.24
N LYS A 507 -4.15 9.21 -86.37
CA LYS A 507 -3.64 9.28 -87.76
C LYS A 507 -2.40 8.48 -88.25
N SER A 508 -2.77 7.70 -89.27
CA SER A 508 -2.14 7.54 -90.59
C SER A 508 -0.97 6.56 -90.80
N ASP A 509 -1.36 5.46 -91.43
CA ASP A 509 -0.81 4.85 -92.64
C ASP A 509 0.62 4.27 -92.72
N LYS A 510 0.58 2.97 -93.02
CA LYS A 510 1.35 2.21 -94.02
C LYS A 510 2.73 1.64 -93.64
N LEU A 511 2.66 0.31 -93.57
CA LEU A 511 3.42 -0.67 -94.35
C LEU A 511 4.79 -1.14 -93.81
N VAL A 512 4.88 -2.48 -93.77
CA VAL A 512 6.00 -3.33 -94.24
C VAL A 512 6.89 -4.02 -93.18
N ILE A 513 6.62 -5.33 -93.04
CA ILE A 513 7.55 -6.48 -93.15
C ILE A 513 8.46 -6.84 -91.95
N SER A 514 8.04 -7.95 -91.32
CA SER A 514 8.72 -9.23 -91.00
C SER A 514 10.02 -9.35 -90.20
N ASP A 515 10.07 -10.54 -89.57
CA ASP A 515 11.22 -11.37 -89.19
C ASP A 515 11.81 -11.16 -87.79
N LEU A 516 11.54 -12.10 -86.86
CA LEU A 516 12.27 -13.36 -86.62
C LEU A 516 13.56 -13.14 -85.82
N SER A 517 13.56 -13.65 -84.59
CA SER A 517 14.35 -14.84 -84.19
C SER A 517 15.02 -14.71 -82.82
N SER A 518 14.87 -15.82 -82.10
CA SER A 518 15.70 -16.38 -81.02
C SER A 518 15.58 -15.79 -79.63
#